data_AF-L0HEA4-F1
#
_entry.id   AF-L0HEA4-F1
#
_cell.length_a   1.000
_cell.length_b   1.000
_cell.length_c   1.000
_cell.angle_alpha   90.00
_cell.angle_beta   90.00
_cell.angle_gamma   90.00
#
_symmetry.space_group_name_H-M   'P 1'
#
loop_
_entity.id
_entity.type
_entity.pdbx_description
1 polymer ?
#
loop_
_entity_poly.entity_id
_entity_poly.type
_entity_poly.pdbx_seq_one_letter_code
_entity_poly.pdbx_strand_id
1 'polypeptide(L)'
;MRRIIVLGVILLILCLAAGSVTNSGNSDDQKKVFLIVLGIHKNSIDLEEMEIRYGHSPNLGYQTGNFTVDILAKNGTRLFSFDIWDPRCHLEEYGLHNELVQHELMEDPELEQKYLAQGETNDIDLPLIIPYHNDIQSIEIRENETGALLISVNVSPAVDAFRARFPRDPDMMGNNCGQPDSLFHHTMIAWPF
;
A
#
# COMPACT_ATOMS: atom_id res chain seq x y z
N MET A 1 36.98 -9.42 54.70
CA MET A 1 37.36 -9.29 53.27
C MET A 1 36.74 -10.33 52.35
N ARG A 2 36.84 -11.65 52.61
CA ARG A 2 36.28 -12.70 51.72
C ARG A 2 34.79 -12.52 51.35
N ARG A 3 33.93 -12.08 52.28
CA ARG A 3 32.49 -11.90 52.01
C ARG A 3 32.15 -10.70 51.11
N ILE A 4 32.99 -9.66 51.09
CA ILE A 4 32.80 -8.47 50.25
C ILE A 4 33.09 -8.82 48.78
N ILE A 5 34.11 -9.66 48.55
CA ILE A 5 34.48 -10.14 47.21
C ILE A 5 33.34 -10.99 46.60
N VAL A 6 32.72 -11.86 47.39
CA VAL A 6 31.62 -12.71 46.92
C VAL A 6 30.39 -11.89 46.52
N LEU A 7 30.02 -10.89 47.32
CA LEU A 7 28.89 -10.00 46.99
C LEU A 7 29.16 -9.17 45.72
N GLY A 8 30.40 -8.68 45.54
CA GLY A 8 30.79 -7.95 44.34
C GLY A 8 30.67 -8.79 43.06
N VAL A 9 31.06 -10.07 43.12
CA VAL A 9 30.94 -10.99 41.98
C VAL A 9 29.48 -11.31 41.64
N ILE A 10 28.63 -11.52 42.65
CA ILE A 10 27.20 -11.77 42.42
C ILE A 10 26.52 -10.55 41.77
N LEU A 11 26.83 -9.34 42.26
CA LEU A 11 26.29 -8.10 41.69
C LEU A 11 26.77 -7.89 40.24
N LEU A 12 28.04 -8.19 39.95
CA LEU A 12 28.59 -8.12 38.60
C LEU A 12 27.87 -9.09 37.64
N ILE A 13 27.60 -10.33 38.09
CA ILE A 13 26.86 -11.32 37.29
C ILE A 13 25.42 -10.87 37.04
N LEU A 14 24.75 -10.27 38.04
CA LEU A 14 23.40 -9.71 37.89
C LEU A 14 23.36 -8.52 36.91
N CYS A 15 24.37 -7.64 36.95
CA CYS A 15 24.47 -6.53 36.00
C CYS A 15 24.77 -7.01 34.57
N LEU A 16 25.55 -8.08 34.41
CA LEU A 16 25.81 -8.70 33.10
C LEU A 16 24.56 -9.43 32.56
N ALA A 17 23.74 -10.03 33.42
CA ALA A 17 22.49 -10.68 33.02
C ALA A 17 21.38 -9.69 32.65
N ALA A 18 21.38 -8.48 33.22
CA ALA A 18 20.41 -7.42 32.91
C ALA A 18 20.78 -6.59 31.65
N GLY A 19 22.00 -6.72 31.14
CA GLY A 19 22.56 -5.84 30.10
C GLY A 19 22.24 -6.20 28.65
N SER A 20 21.54 -7.29 28.37
CA SER A 20 21.39 -7.78 26.98
C SER A 20 19.95 -8.11 26.61
N VAL A 21 19.03 -7.16 26.78
CA VAL A 21 17.90 -7.06 25.85
C VAL A 21 18.31 -6.04 24.78
N THR A 22 19.28 -6.44 23.95
CA THR A 22 19.51 -5.73 22.70
C THR A 22 18.29 -5.98 21.83
N ASN A 23 17.34 -5.04 21.83
CA ASN A 23 16.34 -4.91 20.77
C ASN A 23 17.05 -4.50 19.46
N SER A 24 17.99 -5.33 18.97
CA SER A 24 18.51 -5.24 17.61
C SER A 24 17.70 -6.19 16.74
N GLY A 25 16.40 -5.95 16.71
CA GLY A 25 15.45 -6.62 15.83
C GLY A 25 15.00 -5.69 14.71
N ASN A 26 15.81 -4.71 14.29
CA ASN A 26 15.66 -4.12 12.96
C ASN A 26 16.13 -5.16 11.94
N SER A 27 15.38 -6.25 11.81
CA SER A 27 15.52 -7.13 10.67
C SER A 27 14.99 -6.34 9.49
N ASP A 28 15.87 -5.98 8.55
CA ASP A 28 15.47 -5.45 7.25
C ASP A 28 14.39 -6.32 6.57
N ASP A 29 14.27 -7.59 7.00
CA ASP A 29 13.25 -8.58 6.63
C ASP A 29 11.80 -8.24 7.05
N GLN A 30 11.57 -7.22 7.90
CA GLN A 30 10.22 -6.82 8.36
C GLN A 30 9.65 -5.58 7.65
N LYS A 31 10.30 -5.09 6.60
CA LYS A 31 9.73 -4.01 5.78
C LYS A 31 8.41 -4.47 5.17
N LYS A 32 7.47 -3.55 5.06
CA LYS A 32 6.13 -3.79 4.52
C LYS A 32 5.93 -2.91 3.29
N VAL A 33 5.13 -3.42 2.36
CA VAL A 33 4.71 -2.72 1.16
C VAL A 33 3.21 -2.93 0.94
N PHE A 34 2.55 -1.93 0.38
CA PHE A 34 1.27 -2.12 -0.28
C PHE A 34 1.52 -2.68 -1.67
N LEU A 35 0.84 -3.77 -2.03
CA LEU A 35 0.63 -4.19 -3.40
C LEU A 35 -0.77 -3.74 -3.79
N ILE A 36 -0.84 -2.95 -4.86
CA ILE A 36 -2.10 -2.41 -5.40
C ILE A 36 -2.14 -2.82 -6.85
N VAL A 37 -3.21 -3.50 -7.26
CA VAL A 37 -3.45 -3.82 -8.66
C VAL A 37 -4.59 -2.95 -9.13
N LEU A 38 -4.32 -2.14 -10.13
CA LEU A 38 -5.31 -1.26 -10.75
C LEU A 38 -5.72 -1.84 -12.10
N GLY A 39 -7.01 -1.93 -12.33
CA GLY A 39 -7.60 -2.20 -13.64
C GLY A 39 -7.65 -0.89 -14.40
N ILE A 40 -6.85 -0.76 -15.45
CA ILE A 40 -6.87 0.42 -16.31
C ILE A 40 -7.71 0.06 -17.52
N HIS A 41 -8.81 0.78 -17.68
CA HIS A 41 -9.75 0.68 -18.77
C HIS A 41 -9.64 1.91 -19.67
N LYS A 42 -10.31 1.91 -20.83
CA LYS A 42 -10.29 3.02 -21.79
C LYS A 42 -10.62 4.38 -21.15
N ASN A 43 -11.62 4.41 -20.27
CA ASN A 43 -12.14 5.66 -19.67
C ASN A 43 -12.17 5.67 -18.14
N SER A 44 -11.72 4.59 -17.48
CA SER A 44 -11.71 4.49 -16.02
C SER A 44 -10.45 3.80 -15.53
N ILE A 45 -10.10 4.07 -14.28
CA ILE A 45 -9.13 3.31 -13.52
C ILE A 45 -9.87 2.82 -12.29
N ASP A 46 -9.86 1.52 -12.07
CA ASP A 46 -10.56 0.84 -10.99
C ASP A 46 -9.55 0.08 -10.12
N LEU A 47 -9.92 -0.17 -8.86
CA LEU A 47 -9.10 -0.97 -7.95
C LEU A 47 -9.50 -2.44 -8.07
N GLU A 48 -8.57 -3.28 -8.50
CA GLU A 48 -8.76 -4.73 -8.60
C GLU A 48 -8.35 -5.44 -7.31
N GLU A 49 -7.16 -5.14 -6.80
CA GLU A 49 -6.62 -5.77 -5.60
C GLU A 49 -5.84 -4.77 -4.75
N MET A 50 -5.93 -4.93 -3.43
CA MET A 50 -5.07 -4.24 -2.50
C MET A 50 -4.73 -5.13 -1.31
N GLU A 51 -3.44 -5.26 -1.03
CA GLU A 51 -2.97 -5.97 0.15
C GLU A 51 -1.65 -5.39 0.68
N ILE A 52 -1.33 -5.74 1.92
CA ILE A 52 -0.03 -5.45 2.53
C ILE A 52 0.76 -6.76 2.57
N ARG A 53 2.02 -6.70 2.14
CA ARG A 53 2.96 -7.83 2.19
C ARG A 53 4.25 -7.40 2.88
N TYR A 54 4.96 -8.36 3.47
CA TYR A 54 6.36 -8.13 3.84
C TYR A 54 7.20 -8.10 2.55
N GLY A 55 8.10 -7.12 2.44
CA GLY A 55 8.92 -6.93 1.27
C GLY A 55 9.62 -5.57 1.24
N HIS A 56 10.45 -5.40 0.21
CA HIS A 56 11.16 -4.15 -0.04
C HIS A 56 10.42 -3.33 -1.10
N SER A 57 10.21 -2.05 -0.81
CA SER A 57 9.70 -1.11 -1.81
C SER A 57 10.71 -0.97 -2.95
N PRO A 58 10.26 -0.86 -4.21
CA PRO A 58 11.11 -0.38 -5.28
C PRO A 58 11.59 1.05 -4.99
N ASN A 59 12.64 1.48 -5.68
CA ASN A 59 13.07 2.86 -5.65
C ASN A 59 12.15 3.71 -6.53
N LEU A 60 11.24 4.44 -5.89
CA LEU A 60 10.23 5.26 -6.56
C LEU A 60 10.76 6.62 -7.05
N GLY A 61 11.99 7.01 -6.69
CA GLY A 61 12.51 8.36 -6.93
C GLY A 61 13.02 8.66 -8.35
N TYR A 62 13.00 7.68 -9.27
CA TYR A 62 13.59 7.82 -10.61
C TYR A 62 12.61 7.59 -11.77
N GLN A 63 11.32 7.47 -11.48
CA GLN A 63 10.32 7.28 -12.53
C GLN A 63 9.78 8.65 -12.95
N THR A 64 9.80 8.90 -14.26
CA THR A 64 9.07 10.00 -14.89
C THR A 64 7.86 9.40 -15.60
N GLY A 65 6.70 10.02 -15.48
CA GLY A 65 5.48 9.46 -16.04
C GLY A 65 4.38 10.49 -16.26
N ASN A 66 3.26 10.00 -16.78
CA ASN A 66 2.08 10.80 -17.12
C ASN A 66 1.10 10.90 -15.95
N PHE A 67 1.24 10.04 -14.94
CA PHE A 67 0.44 10.07 -13.73
C PHE A 67 1.30 10.33 -12.50
N THR A 68 0.75 11.07 -11.53
CA THR A 68 1.34 11.32 -10.23
C THR A 68 0.55 10.50 -9.22
N VAL A 69 1.25 9.71 -8.43
CA VAL A 69 0.71 8.96 -7.29
C VAL A 69 1.03 9.73 -6.02
N ASP A 70 -0.02 10.19 -5.34
CA ASP A 70 0.07 10.85 -4.04
C ASP A 70 -0.34 9.90 -2.93
N ILE A 71 0.53 9.76 -1.93
CA ILE A 71 0.24 9.03 -0.71
C ILE A 71 -0.20 10.03 0.35
N LEU A 72 -1.43 9.88 0.86
CA LEU A 72 -2.02 10.83 1.80
C LEU A 72 -2.21 10.21 3.18
N ALA A 73 -1.92 11.02 4.20
CA ALA A 73 -2.19 10.70 5.60
C ALA A 73 -3.67 10.95 5.96
N LYS A 74 -4.07 10.52 7.16
CA LYS A 74 -5.43 10.71 7.71
C LYS A 74 -5.92 12.16 7.73
N ASN A 75 -5.02 13.12 7.88
CA ASN A 75 -5.32 14.55 7.89
C ASN A 75 -5.29 15.19 6.48
N GLY A 76 -5.12 14.38 5.43
CA GLY A 76 -4.97 14.84 4.05
C GLY A 76 -3.57 15.34 3.69
N THR A 77 -2.61 15.33 4.63
CA THR A 77 -1.23 15.71 4.34
C THR A 77 -0.59 14.69 3.41
N ARG A 78 0.05 15.17 2.34
CA ARG A 78 0.85 14.35 1.43
C ARG A 78 2.11 13.85 2.14
N LEU A 79 2.22 12.53 2.30
CA LEU A 79 3.37 11.84 2.87
C LEU A 79 4.47 11.64 1.83
N PHE A 80 4.09 11.27 0.62
CA PHE A 80 5.01 10.96 -0.47
C PHE A 80 4.31 11.15 -1.81
N SER A 81 5.10 11.38 -2.85
CA SER A 81 4.60 11.58 -4.22
C SER A 81 5.65 11.11 -5.22
N PHE A 82 5.22 10.43 -6.26
CA PHE A 82 6.08 9.92 -7.32
C PHE A 82 5.27 9.77 -8.61
N ASP A 83 5.97 9.79 -9.75
CA ASP A 83 5.31 9.63 -11.04
C ASP A 83 5.38 8.17 -11.51
N ILE A 84 4.33 7.75 -12.20
CA ILE A 84 4.24 6.47 -12.89
C ILE A 84 3.85 6.72 -14.35
N TRP A 85 4.39 5.90 -15.23
CA TRP A 85 4.10 5.99 -16.64
C TRP A 85 2.70 5.42 -16.94
N ASP A 86 1.99 6.01 -17.91
CA ASP A 86 0.65 5.57 -18.30
C ASP A 86 0.76 4.31 -19.19
N PRO A 87 0.30 3.14 -18.72
CA PRO A 87 0.42 1.91 -19.50
C PRO A 87 -0.39 1.91 -20.79
N ARG A 88 -1.34 2.83 -20.94
CA ARG A 88 -2.10 3.00 -22.18
C ARG A 88 -1.23 3.47 -23.34
N CYS A 89 -0.14 4.20 -23.07
CA CYS A 89 0.73 4.74 -24.12
C CYS A 89 1.50 3.63 -24.89
N HIS A 90 1.73 2.44 -24.31
CA HIS A 90 2.36 1.33 -25.05
C HIS A 90 1.38 0.71 -26.04
N LEU A 91 0.07 0.79 -25.80
CA LEU A 91 -0.92 0.23 -26.73
C LEU A 91 -0.98 1.01 -28.04
N GLU A 92 -0.74 2.32 -27.99
CA GLU A 92 -0.59 3.13 -29.18
C GLU A 92 0.72 2.79 -29.93
N GLU A 93 1.81 2.53 -29.20
CA GLU A 93 3.15 2.26 -29.76
C GLU A 93 3.30 0.83 -30.33
N TYR A 94 2.65 -0.17 -29.74
CA TYR A 94 2.62 -1.56 -30.28
C TYR A 94 1.74 -1.72 -31.52
N GLY A 95 1.25 -0.62 -32.09
CA GLY A 95 0.90 -0.60 -33.48
C GLY A 95 -0.52 -1.04 -33.78
N LEU A 96 -1.49 -0.90 -32.87
CA LEU A 96 -2.89 -0.93 -33.33
C LEU A 96 -3.16 0.22 -34.31
N HIS A 97 -2.55 1.40 -34.11
CA HIS A 97 -2.68 2.50 -35.06
C HIS A 97 -1.83 2.30 -36.33
N ASN A 98 -0.61 1.75 -36.22
CA ASN A 98 0.23 1.47 -37.38
C ASN A 98 -0.22 0.23 -38.16
N GLU A 99 -0.79 -0.78 -37.51
CA GLU A 99 -1.45 -1.89 -38.18
C GLU A 99 -2.76 -1.42 -38.79
N LEU A 100 -3.59 -0.60 -38.14
CA LEU A 100 -4.78 -0.01 -38.78
C LEU A 100 -4.42 0.89 -39.97
N VAL A 101 -3.34 1.67 -39.92
CA VAL A 101 -2.87 2.49 -41.06
C VAL A 101 -2.18 1.64 -42.13
N GLN A 102 -1.51 0.53 -41.78
CA GLN A 102 -1.07 -0.47 -42.76
C GLN A 102 -2.24 -1.32 -43.31
N HIS A 103 -3.32 -1.43 -42.55
CA HIS A 103 -4.57 -2.12 -42.85
C HIS A 103 -5.69 -1.15 -43.27
N GLU A 104 -5.41 0.12 -43.56
CA GLU A 104 -6.30 0.99 -44.36
C GLU A 104 -6.44 0.45 -45.81
N LEU A 105 -5.75 -0.65 -46.12
CA LEU A 105 -5.94 -1.53 -47.27
C LEU A 105 -6.80 -2.78 -46.97
N MET A 106 -7.37 -2.95 -45.78
CA MET A 106 -8.33 -4.03 -45.51
C MET A 106 -9.71 -3.62 -46.00
N GLU A 107 -10.16 -4.30 -47.05
CA GLU A 107 -11.52 -4.22 -47.59
C GLU A 107 -12.60 -4.81 -46.65
N ASP A 108 -12.23 -5.24 -45.43
CA ASP A 108 -13.12 -5.96 -44.52
C ASP A 108 -13.54 -5.11 -43.30
N PRO A 109 -14.72 -4.45 -43.37
CA PRO A 109 -15.25 -3.64 -42.29
C PRO A 109 -15.61 -4.43 -41.02
N GLU A 110 -15.77 -5.77 -41.09
CA GLU A 110 -16.02 -6.58 -39.90
C GLU A 110 -14.74 -6.73 -39.05
N LEU A 111 -13.58 -6.83 -39.70
CA LEU A 111 -12.30 -6.93 -38.99
C LEU A 111 -11.93 -5.59 -38.34
N GLU A 112 -12.19 -4.47 -39.02
CA GLU A 112 -12.04 -3.12 -38.46
C GLU A 112 -12.89 -2.94 -37.19
N GLN A 113 -14.18 -3.34 -37.23
CA GLN A 113 -15.03 -3.33 -36.04
C GLN A 113 -14.49 -4.22 -34.92
N LYS A 114 -13.95 -5.39 -35.25
CA LYS A 114 -13.38 -6.30 -34.25
C LYS A 114 -12.12 -5.73 -33.59
N TYR A 115 -11.25 -5.07 -34.35
CA TYR A 115 -10.06 -4.41 -33.81
C TYR A 115 -10.41 -3.18 -32.98
N LEU A 116 -11.38 -2.36 -33.42
CA LEU A 116 -11.90 -1.26 -32.61
C LEU A 116 -12.54 -1.79 -31.31
N ALA A 117 -13.30 -2.88 -31.38
CA ALA A 117 -13.88 -3.52 -30.20
C ALA A 117 -12.81 -4.15 -29.28
N GLN A 118 -11.71 -4.68 -29.83
CA GLN A 118 -10.61 -5.26 -29.03
C GLN A 118 -9.69 -4.18 -28.42
N GLY A 119 -9.47 -3.07 -29.12
CA GLY A 119 -8.81 -1.88 -28.56
C GLY A 119 -9.66 -1.15 -27.51
N GLU A 120 -10.96 -1.42 -27.47
CA GLU A 120 -11.88 -0.95 -26.42
C GLU A 120 -11.86 -1.81 -25.16
N THR A 121 -11.37 -3.05 -25.23
CA THR A 121 -11.29 -4.01 -24.10
C THR A 121 -9.93 -4.04 -23.41
N ASN A 122 -9.15 -2.96 -23.49
CA ASN A 122 -7.83 -2.93 -22.88
C ASN A 122 -7.94 -2.80 -21.37
N ASP A 123 -8.25 -3.90 -20.70
CA ASP A 123 -8.15 -4.09 -19.26
C ASP A 123 -6.68 -4.41 -18.96
N ILE A 124 -5.91 -3.39 -18.60
CA ILE A 124 -4.51 -3.56 -18.21
C ILE A 124 -4.42 -3.59 -16.69
N ASP A 125 -3.87 -4.68 -16.15
CA ASP A 125 -3.50 -4.74 -14.74
C ASP A 125 -2.18 -3.97 -14.52
N LEU A 126 -2.25 -2.89 -13.74
CA LEU A 126 -1.08 -2.12 -13.31
C LEU A 126 -0.77 -2.41 -11.84
N PRO A 127 0.22 -3.27 -11.54
CA PRO A 127 0.67 -3.49 -10.18
C PRO A 127 1.57 -2.33 -9.71
N LEU A 128 1.19 -1.71 -8.60
CA LEU A 128 1.96 -0.69 -7.89
C LEU A 128 2.42 -1.26 -6.55
N ILE A 129 3.72 -1.10 -6.26
CA ILE A 129 4.32 -1.49 -4.99
C ILE A 129 4.78 -0.22 -4.27
N ILE A 130 4.18 0.03 -3.11
CA ILE A 130 4.33 1.30 -2.40
C ILE A 130 4.85 1.05 -0.97
N PRO A 131 5.79 1.85 -0.45
CA PRO A 131 6.23 1.73 0.93
C PRO A 131 5.06 1.86 1.90
N TYR A 132 4.99 0.94 2.86
CA TYR A 132 4.03 1.06 3.95
C TYR A 132 4.44 2.17 4.93
N HIS A 133 3.48 2.99 5.34
CA HIS A 133 3.62 4.00 6.39
C HIS A 133 2.44 3.87 7.36
N ASN A 134 2.67 4.01 8.67
CA ASN A 134 1.60 3.84 9.67
C ASN A 134 0.46 4.86 9.57
N ASP A 135 0.75 6.03 8.98
CA ASP A 135 -0.20 7.15 8.91
C ASP A 135 -0.97 7.23 7.59
N ILE A 136 -0.68 6.34 6.63
CA ILE A 136 -1.34 6.30 5.32
C ILE A 136 -2.84 6.02 5.47
N GLN A 137 -3.65 6.78 4.74
CA GLN A 137 -5.11 6.65 4.74
C GLN A 137 -5.66 6.45 3.34
N SER A 138 -5.12 7.18 2.37
CA SER A 138 -5.53 7.05 0.98
C SER A 138 -4.37 7.21 0.02
N ILE A 139 -4.57 6.68 -1.17
CA ILE A 139 -3.66 6.78 -2.30
C ILE A 139 -4.47 7.38 -3.44
N GLU A 140 -3.95 8.47 -4.00
CA GLU A 140 -4.59 9.17 -5.11
C GLU A 140 -3.69 9.10 -6.34
N ILE A 141 -4.30 8.90 -7.50
CA ILE A 141 -3.61 8.95 -8.78
C ILE A 141 -4.24 10.06 -9.60
N ARG A 142 -3.39 10.94 -10.11
CA ARG A 142 -3.77 12.13 -10.87
C ARG A 142 -3.05 12.14 -12.19
N GLU A 143 -3.68 12.73 -13.20
CA GLU A 143 -3.03 13.03 -14.47
C GLU A 143 -2.09 14.24 -14.32
N ASN A 144 -0.86 14.14 -14.82
CA ASN A 144 0.17 15.16 -14.61
C ASN A 144 -0.10 16.44 -15.38
N GLU A 145 -0.63 16.31 -16.59
CA GLU A 145 -0.88 17.45 -17.48
C GLU A 145 -2.05 18.32 -16.98
N THR A 146 -3.13 17.67 -16.53
CA THR A 146 -4.38 18.37 -16.16
C THR A 146 -4.57 18.52 -14.66
N GLY A 147 -3.88 17.70 -13.85
CA GLY A 147 -4.12 17.57 -12.41
C GLY A 147 -5.42 16.83 -12.06
N ALA A 148 -6.13 16.27 -13.07
CA ALA A 148 -7.39 15.57 -12.87
C ALA A 148 -7.19 14.33 -11.98
N LEU A 149 -8.08 14.15 -11.00
CA LEU A 149 -8.09 12.96 -10.17
C LEU A 149 -8.65 11.79 -10.98
N LEU A 150 -7.84 10.74 -11.14
CA LEU A 150 -8.21 9.52 -11.87
C LEU A 150 -8.84 8.50 -10.92
N ILE A 151 -8.22 8.26 -9.77
CA ILE A 151 -8.73 7.34 -8.74
C ILE A 151 -8.25 7.78 -7.34
N SER A 152 -9.08 7.56 -6.32
CA SER A 152 -8.72 7.70 -4.89
C SER A 152 -9.10 6.43 -4.15
N VAL A 153 -8.13 5.81 -3.49
CA VAL A 153 -8.30 4.50 -2.85
C VAL A 153 -8.08 4.59 -1.35
N ASN A 154 -9.03 4.09 -0.56
CA ASN A 154 -8.88 3.97 0.89
C ASN A 154 -8.14 2.68 1.25
N VAL A 155 -7.02 2.80 1.97
CA VAL A 155 -6.16 1.66 2.33
C VAL A 155 -6.62 0.90 3.59
N SER A 156 -7.59 1.45 4.33
CA SER A 156 -8.01 0.89 5.64
C SER A 156 -8.41 -0.58 5.59
N PRO A 157 -9.17 -1.07 4.58
CA PRO A 157 -9.51 -2.48 4.47
C PRO A 157 -8.29 -3.41 4.40
N ALA A 158 -7.25 -3.02 3.66
CA ALA A 158 -6.02 -3.80 3.53
C ALA A 158 -5.22 -3.80 4.84
N VAL A 159 -5.20 -2.67 5.56
CA VAL A 159 -4.59 -2.57 6.89
C VAL A 159 -5.29 -3.49 7.90
N ASP A 160 -6.63 -3.48 7.92
CA ASP A 160 -7.41 -4.32 8.82
C ASP A 160 -7.24 -5.81 8.50
N ALA A 161 -7.23 -6.18 7.22
CA ALA A 161 -6.96 -7.54 6.77
C ALA A 161 -5.55 -8.01 7.18
N PHE A 162 -4.53 -7.16 7.02
CA PHE A 162 -3.18 -7.47 7.43
C PHE A 162 -3.05 -7.62 8.95
N ARG A 163 -3.66 -6.71 9.73
CA ARG A 163 -3.68 -6.79 11.20
C ARG A 163 -4.34 -8.07 11.70
N ALA A 164 -5.45 -8.49 11.07
CA ALA A 164 -6.11 -9.74 11.41
C ALA A 164 -5.22 -10.95 11.13
N ARG A 165 -4.43 -10.93 10.04
CA ARG A 165 -3.51 -12.00 9.66
C ARG A 165 -2.24 -12.03 10.53
N PHE A 166 -1.74 -10.87 10.94
CA PHE A 166 -0.51 -10.70 11.71
C PHE A 166 -0.74 -9.85 12.98
N PRO A 167 -1.50 -10.35 13.98
CA PRO A 167 -1.90 -9.57 15.16
C PRO A 167 -0.74 -9.19 16.09
N ARG A 168 0.44 -9.79 15.90
CA ARG A 168 1.66 -9.50 16.67
C ARG A 168 2.68 -8.68 15.86
N ASP A 169 2.28 -8.10 14.74
CA ASP A 169 3.17 -7.22 14.01
C ASP A 169 3.39 -5.91 14.79
N PRO A 170 4.64 -5.46 15.02
CA PRO A 170 4.94 -4.25 15.80
C PRO A 170 4.23 -2.98 15.31
N ASP A 171 4.10 -2.81 13.99
CA ASP A 171 3.42 -1.65 13.39
C ASP A 171 1.91 -1.70 13.60
N MET A 172 1.36 -2.91 13.79
CA MET A 172 -0.06 -3.11 14.03
C MET A 172 -0.44 -3.04 15.51
N MET A 173 0.54 -3.17 16.42
CA MET A 173 0.33 -3.07 17.86
C MET A 173 0.23 -1.62 18.37
N GLY A 174 0.66 -0.63 17.58
CA GLY A 174 0.75 0.78 17.97
C GLY A 174 -0.58 1.48 18.30
N ASN A 175 -1.73 0.88 17.99
CA ASN A 175 -3.06 1.46 18.24
C ASN A 175 -3.72 0.97 19.54
N ASN A 176 -3.07 0.12 20.35
CA ASN A 176 -3.62 -0.30 21.65
C ASN A 176 -3.30 0.64 22.83
N CYS A 177 -2.72 1.82 22.59
CA CYS A 177 -2.63 2.89 23.61
C CYS A 177 -3.84 3.84 23.58
N GLY A 178 -4.96 3.36 23.06
CA GLY A 178 -6.30 3.89 23.27
C GLY A 178 -7.21 2.71 23.51
N GLN A 179 -7.07 2.04 24.66
CA GLN A 179 -8.22 1.29 25.17
C GLN A 179 -9.41 2.26 25.16
N PRO A 180 -10.54 1.94 24.49
CA PRO A 180 -11.76 2.63 24.83
C PRO A 180 -11.93 2.40 26.33
N ASP A 181 -12.04 3.49 27.11
CA ASP A 181 -12.53 3.38 28.47
C ASP A 181 -13.77 2.51 28.38
N SER A 182 -13.65 1.31 28.94
CA SER A 182 -14.77 0.44 29.20
C SER A 182 -15.62 1.20 30.21
N LEU A 183 -16.47 2.08 29.68
CA LEU A 183 -17.68 2.53 30.35
C LEU A 183 -18.50 1.26 30.54
N PHE A 184 -18.24 0.61 31.67
CA PHE A 184 -19.17 -0.26 32.36
C PHE A 184 -20.49 0.50 32.46
N HIS A 185 -21.33 0.39 31.43
CA HIS A 185 -22.77 0.54 31.62
C HIS A 185 -23.22 -0.67 32.42
N HIS A 186 -23.14 -0.52 33.75
CA HIS A 186 -24.03 -1.23 34.66
C HIS A 186 -25.46 -0.85 34.27
N THR A 187 -26.06 -1.67 33.40
CA THR A 187 -27.51 -1.64 33.20
C THR A 187 -28.14 -2.11 34.51
N MET A 188 -28.57 -1.16 35.36
CA MET A 188 -29.48 -1.48 36.45
C MET A 188 -30.80 -1.93 35.84
N ILE A 189 -31.10 -3.22 36.00
CA ILE A 189 -32.42 -3.78 35.73
C ILE A 189 -33.34 -3.26 36.84
N ALA A 190 -34.09 -2.19 36.55
CA ALA A 190 -35.23 -1.81 37.36
C ALA A 190 -36.42 -2.69 37.00
N TRP A 191 -36.83 -3.54 37.93
CA TRP A 191 -38.13 -4.21 37.89
C TRP A 191 -39.23 -3.19 38.16
N PRO A 192 -40.39 -3.30 37.50
CA PRO A 192 -41.64 -2.92 38.12
C PRO A 192 -42.55 -4.13 38.33
N PHE A 193 -43.17 -4.06 39.50
CA PHE A 193 -44.27 -4.83 40.08
C PHE A 193 -45.42 -5.16 39.13
#